data_AF-A0AAD3Y7V2-F1
#
_entry.id   AF-A0AAD3Y7V2-F1
#
_cell.length_a   1.000
_cell.length_b   1.000
_cell.length_c   1.000
_cell.angle_alpha   90.00
_cell.angle_beta   90.00
_cell.angle_gamma   90.00
#
_symmetry.space_group_name_H-M   'P 1'
#
loop_
_entity.id
_entity.type
_entity.pdbx_description
1 polymer ?
#
loop_
_entity_poly.entity_id
_entity_poly.type
_entity_poly.pdbx_seq_one_letter_code
_entity_poly.pdbx_strand_id
1 'polypeptide(L)'
;MRPSRWPESRQLSTRKPSLPRVLLRTDEAATLTAVELENKGGEEKGAEESCWTTVEGRVPSAKRHDDDHRRQVADCWREIHGQDDWVGLLDPMDPILRSELIRYGEMAQACYDAFDFDPYSKYCGSCKYAKDHFFRGLGMEEHGYTVSRYLLATSNINLPNFFKKSRWPKVWSKNANWIGYVAVSDDETSKRLGRRDITIAWRGTVTRLEWIVDLMDILKPVSADKIPCHDRMAMVETGFVDLYTGKDESCRYGKFSAREQVLHEVKRLTERYPDEELSITMTGHSLGSALATISAFDIAETGLHIRTDGRAVPICVFSFSGPRVGNVRFKERLEWLGVKVLRVVNEHDVVPKSPGFLINEHVPAGLMKLAEGFLWCYSHVGVELALDHKNSPFLKDTNDLVCAHNLEALLHLLDGYHGKGRRFVLAGGRDIALVNKACDFLEDHYQIPPYWRQDENKGMVRCPEGRWTQRERPKIDDHPEDMHHHLRESGITPGY
;
A
#
# COMPACT_ATOMS: atom_id res chain seq x y z
N MET A 1 9.40 -54.74 -48.40
CA MET A 1 10.76 -55.29 -48.17
C MET A 1 11.75 -54.13 -48.14
N ARG A 2 12.60 -54.07 -47.09
CA ARG A 2 13.79 -53.20 -46.94
C ARG A 2 14.89 -53.56 -47.99
N PRO A 3 16.05 -52.86 -48.07
CA PRO A 3 16.41 -51.48 -47.68
C PRO A 3 17.33 -50.75 -48.70
N SER A 4 17.54 -49.44 -48.54
CA SER A 4 18.80 -48.79 -48.94
C SER A 4 19.17 -47.67 -47.97
N ARG A 5 20.45 -47.67 -47.57
CA ARG A 5 21.09 -46.80 -46.57
C ARG A 5 21.52 -45.47 -47.20
N TRP A 6 21.43 -44.39 -46.43
CA TRP A 6 22.18 -43.13 -46.62
C TRP A 6 22.67 -42.61 -45.23
N PRO A 7 23.72 -41.76 -45.19
CA PRO A 7 24.78 -41.81 -44.19
C PRO A 7 24.61 -40.87 -42.99
N GLU A 8 25.41 -41.15 -41.96
CA GLU A 8 25.54 -40.45 -40.68
C GLU A 8 25.90 -38.96 -40.82
N SER A 9 25.17 -38.12 -40.10
CA SER A 9 25.47 -36.71 -39.91
C SER A 9 26.37 -36.51 -38.68
N ARG A 10 27.45 -35.76 -38.89
CA ARG A 10 28.41 -35.32 -37.86
C ARG A 10 27.72 -34.44 -36.82
N GLN A 11 27.72 -34.86 -35.56
CA GLN A 11 27.43 -33.99 -34.42
C GLN A 11 28.68 -33.17 -34.06
N LEU A 12 28.59 -31.85 -34.26
CA LEU A 12 29.54 -30.89 -33.70
C LEU A 12 29.16 -30.61 -32.25
N SER A 13 30.02 -31.06 -31.33
CA SER A 13 29.97 -30.76 -29.90
C SER A 13 30.35 -29.30 -29.67
N THR A 14 29.44 -28.50 -29.11
CA THR A 14 29.77 -27.23 -28.45
C THR A 14 29.61 -27.40 -26.94
N ARG A 15 30.73 -27.23 -26.23
CA ARG A 15 30.88 -27.34 -24.78
C ARG A 15 30.05 -26.26 -24.08
N LYS A 16 29.26 -26.65 -23.06
CA LYS A 16 28.72 -25.75 -22.04
C LYS A 16 29.81 -25.45 -21.00
N PRO A 17 29.99 -24.20 -20.54
CA PRO A 17 30.88 -23.91 -19.41
C PRO A 17 30.26 -24.37 -18.09
N SER A 18 31.06 -25.09 -17.31
CA SER A 18 30.76 -25.59 -15.97
C SER A 18 30.99 -24.50 -14.91
N LEU A 19 29.98 -24.21 -14.10
CA LEU A 19 30.10 -23.42 -12.87
C LEU A 19 30.58 -24.30 -11.71
N PRO A 20 31.45 -23.80 -10.81
CA PRO A 20 31.98 -24.57 -9.69
C PRO A 20 30.92 -24.78 -8.60
N ARG A 21 30.87 -26.01 -8.10
CA ARG A 21 29.93 -26.53 -7.12
C ARG A 21 30.49 -26.23 -5.71
N VAL A 22 30.02 -25.17 -5.07
CA VAL A 22 30.32 -24.90 -3.66
C VAL A 22 29.37 -25.73 -2.79
N LEU A 23 29.96 -26.59 -1.98
CA LEU A 23 29.32 -27.49 -1.03
C LEU A 23 28.61 -26.69 0.07
N LEU A 24 27.28 -26.80 0.14
CA LEU A 24 26.49 -26.49 1.32
C LEU A 24 26.81 -27.55 2.39
N ARG A 25 27.55 -27.14 3.42
CA ARG A 25 27.71 -27.92 4.65
C ARG A 25 26.63 -27.45 5.62
N THR A 26 25.62 -28.29 5.79
CA THR A 26 24.74 -28.30 6.95
C THR A 26 25.57 -28.62 8.19
N ASP A 27 25.39 -27.89 9.28
CA ASP A 27 25.65 -28.45 10.61
C ASP A 27 24.60 -27.96 11.60
N GLU A 28 24.13 -28.95 12.36
CA GLU A 28 23.05 -28.95 13.32
C GLU A 28 23.48 -28.41 14.69
N ALA A 29 22.47 -28.10 15.50
CA ALA A 29 22.37 -28.21 16.95
C ALA A 29 23.66 -28.30 17.81
N ALA A 30 23.76 -27.41 18.79
CA ALA A 30 24.54 -27.66 20.00
C ALA A 30 23.71 -27.40 21.26
N THR A 31 23.51 -28.50 21.99
CA THR A 31 22.85 -28.67 23.26
C THR A 31 23.74 -28.21 24.43
N LEU A 32 23.09 -27.79 25.51
CA LEU A 32 23.56 -27.60 26.88
C LEU A 32 24.69 -28.54 27.33
N THR A 33 25.67 -28.02 28.07
CA THR A 33 26.25 -28.66 29.28
C THR A 33 26.90 -27.60 30.18
N ALA A 34 26.68 -27.77 31.48
CA ALA A 34 27.24 -26.99 32.58
C ALA A 34 28.65 -27.49 32.95
N VAL A 35 29.53 -26.59 33.41
CA VAL A 35 30.62 -26.89 34.36
C VAL A 35 30.80 -25.68 35.28
N GLU A 36 30.78 -25.96 36.59
CA GLU A 36 31.01 -25.05 37.70
C GLU A 36 32.51 -24.85 38.03
N LEU A 37 32.79 -23.64 38.54
CA LEU A 37 33.74 -23.24 39.60
C LEU A 37 35.26 -23.47 39.43
N GLU A 38 36.03 -22.36 39.47
CA GLU A 38 36.77 -22.02 40.70
C GLU A 38 37.26 -20.56 40.77
N ASN A 39 37.34 -20.09 42.03
CA ASN A 39 37.52 -18.74 42.55
C ASN A 39 38.97 -18.19 42.50
N LYS A 40 39.08 -16.86 42.41
CA LYS A 40 40.04 -15.91 43.06
C LYS A 40 39.84 -14.55 42.36
N GLY A 41 39.55 -13.39 42.96
CA GLY A 41 39.58 -12.87 44.32
C GLY A 41 40.15 -11.43 44.26
N GLY A 42 39.38 -10.43 44.68
CA GLY A 42 39.78 -9.01 44.89
C GLY A 42 39.54 -8.07 43.69
N GLU A 43 39.03 -6.84 43.80
CA GLU A 43 38.66 -5.96 44.91
C GLU A 43 37.57 -4.96 44.43
N GLU A 44 36.71 -4.56 45.36
CA GLU A 44 35.63 -3.58 45.23
C GLU A 44 36.14 -2.13 45.12
N LYS A 45 35.46 -1.29 44.33
CA LYS A 45 35.12 0.11 44.73
C LYS A 45 33.77 0.51 44.15
N GLY A 46 32.85 0.86 45.04
CA GLY A 46 31.50 1.34 44.72
C GLY A 46 31.43 2.82 44.37
N ALA A 47 30.30 3.19 43.76
CA ALA A 47 29.69 4.53 43.72
C ALA A 47 28.23 4.31 43.29
N GLU A 48 27.31 4.19 44.25
CA GLU A 48 26.35 5.23 44.65
C GLU A 48 25.29 5.54 43.59
N GLU A 49 24.09 5.02 43.86
CA GLU A 49 22.81 5.53 43.37
C GLU A 49 22.68 7.02 43.72
N SER A 50 22.26 7.84 42.76
CA SER A 50 21.66 9.13 43.10
C SER A 50 20.41 9.42 42.29
N CYS A 51 19.36 9.66 43.07
CA CYS A 51 18.01 10.08 42.76
C CYS A 51 18.01 11.49 42.13
N TRP A 52 17.30 11.67 41.02
CA TRP A 52 17.04 13.01 40.47
C TRP A 52 15.93 13.70 41.27
N THR A 53 16.33 14.44 42.30
CA THR A 53 15.50 15.48 42.92
C THR A 53 15.29 16.67 41.98
N THR A 54 14.05 17.11 41.91
CA THR A 54 13.54 18.33 41.27
C THR A 54 14.21 19.59 41.80
N VAL A 55 14.72 20.45 40.92
CA VAL A 55 15.09 21.83 41.23
C VAL A 55 14.11 22.76 40.54
N GLU A 56 13.31 23.44 41.36
CA GLU A 56 12.44 24.55 40.96
C GLU A 56 13.28 25.73 40.47
N GLY A 57 13.15 26.09 39.19
CA GLY A 57 13.65 27.33 38.63
C GLY A 57 12.51 28.13 38.01
N ARG A 58 12.05 29.18 38.71
CA ARG A 58 11.08 30.16 38.20
C ARG A 58 11.60 30.82 36.92
N VAL A 59 10.87 30.65 35.82
CA VAL A 59 10.99 31.49 34.62
C VAL A 59 9.82 32.51 34.62
N PRO A 60 10.04 33.81 34.35
CA PRO A 60 8.98 34.81 34.47
C PRO A 60 7.86 34.59 33.45
N SER A 61 6.62 34.66 33.95
CA SER A 61 5.39 34.71 33.17
C SER A 61 5.40 35.92 32.23
N ALA A 62 5.60 35.67 30.94
CA ALA A 62 5.18 36.57 29.89
C ALA A 62 3.78 36.14 29.45
N LYS A 63 2.77 36.91 29.86
CA LYS A 63 1.43 36.84 29.26
C LYS A 63 1.57 37.11 27.76
N ARG A 64 1.51 36.07 26.93
CA ARG A 64 1.13 36.19 25.52
C ARG A 64 -0.36 35.90 25.45
N HIS A 65 -1.13 36.96 25.27
CA HIS A 65 -2.37 36.86 24.52
C HIS A 65 -1.97 36.53 23.08
N ASP A 66 -1.98 35.25 22.73
CA ASP A 66 -2.10 34.81 21.34
C ASP A 66 -3.37 33.96 21.30
N ASP A 67 -4.47 34.58 20.84
CA ASP A 67 -5.58 33.85 20.21
C ASP A 67 -5.04 33.23 18.91
N ASP A 68 -4.20 32.19 19.05
CA ASP A 68 -3.78 31.36 17.93
C ASP A 68 -4.91 30.36 17.67
N HIS A 69 -5.87 30.75 16.84
CA HIS A 69 -6.73 29.78 16.16
C HIS A 69 -5.84 28.87 15.32
N ARG A 70 -5.25 27.84 15.95
CA ARG A 70 -4.49 26.80 15.26
C ARG A 70 -5.40 26.23 14.17
N ARG A 71 -5.03 26.49 12.92
CA ARG A 71 -5.68 25.98 11.71
C ARG A 71 -5.98 24.50 11.89
N GLN A 72 -7.25 24.10 11.77
CA GLN A 72 -7.66 22.71 11.91
C GLN A 72 -7.85 22.05 10.55
N VAL A 73 -7.85 20.73 10.50
CA VAL A 73 -8.13 19.97 9.26
C VAL A 73 -9.47 20.39 8.67
N ALA A 74 -10.51 20.57 9.50
CA ALA A 74 -11.84 20.97 9.06
C ALA A 74 -11.86 22.29 8.27
N ASP A 75 -10.94 23.21 8.57
CA ASP A 75 -10.90 24.53 7.94
C ASP A 75 -10.22 24.50 6.56
N CYS A 76 -9.34 23.52 6.32
CA CYS A 76 -8.47 23.47 5.13
C CYS A 76 -8.48 22.13 4.39
N TRP A 77 -9.39 21.21 4.70
CA TRP A 77 -9.35 19.85 4.17
C TRP A 77 -9.34 19.78 2.64
N ARG A 78 -9.95 20.75 1.95
CA ARG A 78 -9.93 20.82 0.48
C ARG A 78 -8.54 21.11 -0.07
N GLU A 79 -7.76 21.96 0.59
CA GLU A 79 -6.36 22.21 0.25
C GLU A 79 -5.51 20.96 0.53
N ILE A 80 -5.76 20.28 1.65
CA ILE A 80 -5.14 18.99 1.98
C ILE A 80 -5.48 17.92 0.93
N HIS A 81 -6.67 17.98 0.35
CA HIS A 81 -7.13 17.13 -0.76
C HIS A 81 -6.74 17.67 -2.14
N GLY A 82 -5.82 18.64 -2.20
CA GLY A 82 -5.16 19.06 -3.44
C GLY A 82 -5.99 19.99 -4.32
N GLN A 83 -6.95 20.74 -3.77
CA GLN A 83 -7.73 21.75 -4.51
C GLN A 83 -6.83 22.61 -5.43
N ASP A 84 -5.69 23.06 -4.90
CA ASP A 84 -4.67 23.86 -5.60
C ASP A 84 -3.34 23.10 -5.74
N ASP A 85 -3.41 21.78 -5.99
CA ASP A 85 -2.24 20.92 -6.28
C ASP A 85 -1.12 21.03 -5.23
N TRP A 86 -1.51 21.20 -3.96
CA TRP A 86 -0.65 21.33 -2.78
C TRP A 86 0.41 22.44 -2.88
N VAL A 87 0.15 23.48 -3.69
CA VAL A 87 1.04 24.64 -3.80
C VAL A 87 1.27 25.25 -2.41
N GLY A 88 2.55 25.38 -2.03
CA GLY A 88 2.95 25.93 -0.74
C GLY A 88 2.82 24.99 0.46
N LEU A 89 2.40 23.74 0.27
CA LEU A 89 2.23 22.76 1.38
C LEU A 89 3.35 21.72 1.47
N LEU A 90 4.17 21.58 0.42
CA LEU A 90 5.19 20.51 0.33
C LEU A 90 6.60 20.97 0.72
N ASP A 91 6.92 22.26 0.58
CA ASP A 91 8.25 22.80 0.91
C ASP A 91 8.16 24.29 1.30
N PRO A 92 8.25 24.63 2.60
CA PRO A 92 8.37 23.73 3.73
C PRO A 92 7.11 22.87 3.94
N MET A 93 7.29 21.71 4.58
CA MET A 93 6.21 20.76 4.80
C MET A 93 5.14 21.31 5.75
N ASP A 94 3.90 21.40 5.28
CA ASP A 94 2.75 21.79 6.10
C ASP A 94 2.46 20.71 7.16
N PRO A 95 2.33 21.07 8.46
CA PRO A 95 2.12 20.10 9.53
C PRO A 95 0.80 19.32 9.43
N ILE A 96 -0.27 19.94 8.92
CA ILE A 96 -1.58 19.30 8.75
C ILE A 96 -1.49 18.29 7.62
N LEU A 97 -0.92 18.68 6.47
CA LEU A 97 -0.69 17.77 5.34
C LEU A 97 0.19 16.59 5.75
N ARG A 98 1.26 16.82 6.53
CA ARG A 98 2.13 15.75 7.04
C ARG A 98 1.34 14.74 7.84
N SER A 99 0.53 15.22 8.79
CA SER A 99 -0.28 14.37 9.67
C SER A 99 -1.30 13.56 8.88
N GLU A 100 -1.94 14.17 7.88
CA GLU A 100 -2.93 13.50 7.03
C GLU A 100 -2.28 12.49 6.06
N LEU A 101 -1.10 12.79 5.50
CA LEU A 101 -0.31 11.83 4.73
C LEU A 101 0.08 10.62 5.58
N ILE A 102 0.53 10.81 6.82
CA ILE A 102 0.84 9.70 7.72
C ILE A 102 -0.42 8.88 7.98
N ARG A 103 -1.55 9.52 8.30
CA ARG A 103 -2.83 8.83 8.57
C ARG A 103 -3.30 7.95 7.41
N TYR A 104 -3.25 8.47 6.17
CA TYR A 104 -3.61 7.67 4.99
C TYR A 104 -2.55 6.59 4.68
N GLY A 105 -1.27 6.87 4.94
CA GLY A 105 -0.20 5.90 4.86
C GLY A 105 -0.37 4.73 5.83
N GLU A 106 -0.81 5.00 7.06
CA GLU A 106 -1.14 3.99 8.05
C GLU A 106 -2.33 3.13 7.63
N MET A 107 -3.34 3.72 6.98
CA MET A 107 -4.44 2.96 6.39
C MET A 107 -3.96 2.05 5.23
N ALA A 108 -2.98 2.48 4.45
CA ALA A 108 -2.33 1.60 3.49
C ALA A 108 -1.53 0.48 4.20
N GLN A 109 -0.82 0.79 5.29
CA GLN A 109 -0.07 -0.19 6.08
C GLN A 109 -0.98 -1.21 6.79
N ALA A 110 -2.17 -0.80 7.24
CA ALA A 110 -3.18 -1.66 7.82
C ALA A 110 -3.51 -2.85 6.89
N CYS A 111 -3.41 -2.65 5.57
CA CYS A 111 -3.57 -3.73 4.61
C CYS A 111 -2.52 -4.83 4.73
N TYR A 112 -1.26 -4.47 5.00
CA TYR A 112 -0.22 -5.45 5.24
C TYR A 112 -0.38 -6.13 6.61
N ASP A 113 -0.66 -5.35 7.65
CA ASP A 113 -0.72 -5.87 9.02
C ASP A 113 -1.91 -6.82 9.24
N ALA A 114 -3.01 -6.59 8.50
CA ALA A 114 -4.23 -7.40 8.56
C ALA A 114 -4.24 -8.61 7.61
N PHE A 115 -3.32 -8.70 6.65
CA PHE A 115 -3.35 -9.78 5.67
C PHE A 115 -2.66 -11.06 6.15
N ASP A 116 -3.28 -12.21 5.90
CA ASP A 116 -2.70 -13.50 6.23
C ASP A 116 -1.76 -14.00 5.12
N PHE A 117 -0.46 -13.74 5.31
CA PHE A 117 0.60 -14.18 4.40
C PHE A 117 1.04 -15.63 4.58
N ASP A 118 0.61 -16.33 5.64
CA ASP A 118 1.16 -17.65 5.97
C ASP A 118 0.59 -18.72 5.01
N PRO A 119 1.40 -19.33 4.12
CA PRO A 119 0.93 -20.37 3.20
C PRO A 119 0.46 -21.64 3.92
N TYR A 120 0.81 -21.81 5.19
CA TYR A 120 0.36 -22.90 6.06
C TYR A 120 -0.90 -22.54 6.87
N SER A 121 -1.42 -21.32 6.74
CA SER A 121 -2.73 -20.96 7.27
C SER A 121 -3.84 -21.49 6.37
N LYS A 122 -4.92 -22.01 6.98
CA LYS A 122 -6.17 -22.32 6.23
C LYS A 122 -6.88 -21.04 5.74
N TYR A 123 -6.48 -19.89 6.28
CA TYR A 123 -6.97 -18.55 5.95
C TYR A 123 -5.97 -17.73 5.11
N CYS A 124 -4.88 -18.33 4.63
CA CYS A 124 -3.91 -17.67 3.75
C CYS A 124 -4.63 -16.93 2.62
N GLY A 125 -4.31 -15.65 2.41
CA GLY A 125 -4.98 -14.85 1.38
C GLY A 125 -6.16 -14.01 1.89
N SER A 126 -6.59 -14.17 3.14
CA SER A 126 -7.71 -13.41 3.73
C SER A 126 -7.25 -12.27 4.66
N CYS A 127 -8.21 -11.45 5.09
CA CYS A 127 -8.03 -10.56 6.24
C CYS A 127 -8.13 -11.36 7.54
N LYS A 128 -7.27 -11.04 8.52
CA LYS A 128 -7.24 -11.66 9.85
C LYS A 128 -8.40 -11.21 10.75
N TYR A 129 -8.96 -10.03 10.48
CA TYR A 129 -9.95 -9.38 11.31
C TYR A 129 -11.33 -9.39 10.65
N ALA A 130 -12.38 -9.34 11.48
CA ALA A 130 -13.72 -9.01 11.02
C ALA A 130 -13.83 -7.49 10.83
N LYS A 131 -14.78 -7.02 10.00
CA LYS A 131 -14.91 -5.59 9.63
C LYS A 131 -15.11 -4.68 10.84
N ASP A 132 -15.97 -5.08 11.75
CA ASP A 132 -16.30 -4.37 13.01
C ASP A 132 -15.14 -4.34 14.01
N HIS A 133 -14.18 -5.24 13.85
CA HIS A 133 -12.99 -5.35 14.69
C HIS A 133 -11.69 -4.98 13.96
N PHE A 134 -11.75 -4.47 12.72
CA PHE A 134 -10.55 -4.27 11.90
C PHE A 134 -9.58 -3.26 12.51
N PHE A 135 -10.03 -2.04 12.77
CA PHE A 135 -9.19 -0.99 13.34
C PHE A 135 -8.82 -1.30 14.80
N ARG A 136 -9.78 -1.81 15.61
CA ARG A 136 -9.52 -2.29 16.98
C ARG A 136 -8.42 -3.35 17.03
N GLY A 137 -8.51 -4.35 16.17
CA GLY A 137 -7.57 -5.46 16.12
C GLY A 137 -6.15 -5.04 15.70
N LEU A 138 -6.03 -3.89 15.04
CA LEU A 138 -4.77 -3.28 14.66
C LEU A 138 -4.28 -2.22 15.65
N GLY A 139 -5.07 -1.87 16.68
CA GLY A 139 -4.77 -0.78 17.60
C GLY A 139 -4.82 0.60 16.94
N MET A 140 -5.78 0.79 16.02
CA MET A 140 -5.98 2.00 15.21
C MET A 140 -7.40 2.58 15.39
N GLU A 141 -7.97 2.45 16.59
CA GLU A 141 -9.34 2.92 16.85
C GLU A 141 -9.45 4.44 16.80
N GLU A 142 -8.38 5.13 17.16
CA GLU A 142 -8.23 6.59 17.18
C GLU A 142 -8.38 7.23 15.80
N HIS A 143 -8.22 6.45 14.71
CA HIS A 143 -8.50 6.95 13.37
C HIS A 143 -9.98 7.30 13.20
N GLY A 144 -10.87 6.61 13.93
CA GLY A 144 -12.31 6.84 13.94
C GLY A 144 -13.00 6.52 12.61
N TYR A 145 -12.68 5.33 12.07
CA TYR A 145 -13.28 4.79 10.86
C TYR A 145 -13.92 3.43 11.11
N THR A 146 -14.97 3.14 10.36
CA THR A 146 -15.56 1.80 10.31
C THR A 146 -15.34 1.19 8.94
N VAL A 147 -14.86 -0.06 8.89
CA VAL A 147 -14.77 -0.79 7.63
C VAL A 147 -16.18 -1.15 7.17
N SER A 148 -16.52 -0.63 6.01
CA SER A 148 -17.81 -0.82 5.38
C SER A 148 -17.79 -2.08 4.49
N ARG A 149 -16.67 -2.29 3.78
CA ARG A 149 -16.51 -3.43 2.86
C ARG A 149 -15.08 -3.93 2.77
N TYR A 150 -14.92 -5.25 2.64
CA TYR A 150 -13.67 -5.85 2.17
C TYR A 150 -13.69 -6.04 0.67
N LEU A 151 -12.54 -5.80 0.04
CA LEU A 151 -12.33 -5.97 -1.38
C LEU A 151 -11.62 -7.29 -1.63
N LEU A 152 -12.09 -8.03 -2.63
CA LEU A 152 -11.52 -9.30 -3.06
C LEU A 152 -11.15 -9.21 -4.54
N ALA A 153 -9.97 -9.71 -4.91
CA ALA A 153 -9.55 -9.82 -6.30
C ALA A 153 -9.30 -11.29 -6.68
N THR A 154 -9.61 -11.66 -7.93
CA THR A 154 -9.50 -13.05 -8.40
C THR A 154 -8.21 -13.34 -9.18
N SER A 155 -7.73 -14.58 -9.08
CA SER A 155 -6.45 -15.06 -9.59
C SER A 155 -6.47 -15.55 -11.05
N ASN A 156 -7.36 -15.02 -11.90
CA ASN A 156 -7.36 -15.36 -13.33
C ASN A 156 -6.15 -14.81 -14.09
N ILE A 157 -5.24 -14.13 -13.38
CA ILE A 157 -4.02 -13.52 -13.87
C ILE A 157 -2.85 -14.31 -13.30
N ASN A 158 -1.89 -14.68 -14.14
CA ASN A 158 -0.65 -15.33 -13.73
C ASN A 158 0.25 -14.36 -12.94
N LEU A 159 -0.13 -14.05 -11.70
CA LEU A 159 0.70 -13.36 -10.71
C LEU A 159 1.04 -14.35 -9.57
N PRO A 160 1.94 -15.32 -9.81
CA PRO A 160 2.21 -16.42 -8.88
C PRO A 160 2.68 -15.94 -7.50
N ASN A 161 3.33 -14.78 -7.45
CA ASN A 161 3.84 -14.17 -6.22
C ASN A 161 2.79 -13.33 -5.46
N PHE A 162 1.75 -12.87 -6.16
CA PHE A 162 0.68 -12.05 -5.63
C PHE A 162 -0.45 -12.87 -5.01
N PHE A 163 -0.85 -13.92 -5.71
CA PHE A 163 -1.85 -14.86 -5.22
C PHE A 163 -1.17 -15.93 -4.37
N LYS A 164 -1.10 -15.66 -3.06
CA LYS A 164 -0.68 -16.69 -2.10
C LYS A 164 -1.68 -17.84 -2.11
N LYS A 165 -1.26 -18.97 -2.68
CA LYS A 165 -2.00 -20.23 -2.63
C LYS A 165 -1.65 -20.94 -1.34
N SER A 166 -2.64 -21.24 -0.52
CA SER A 166 -2.45 -22.10 0.64
C SER A 166 -2.03 -23.50 0.17
N ARG A 167 -1.15 -24.14 0.95
CA ARG A 167 -0.76 -25.54 0.72
C ARG A 167 -1.82 -26.54 1.18
N TRP A 168 -2.91 -26.07 1.78
CA TRP A 168 -3.99 -26.90 2.30
C TRP A 168 -5.03 -27.27 1.22
N PRO A 169 -5.64 -28.47 1.26
CA PRO A 169 -6.68 -28.87 0.29
C PRO A 169 -8.04 -28.16 0.50
N LYS A 170 -8.37 -27.82 1.75
CA LYS A 170 -9.58 -27.08 2.15
C LYS A 170 -9.19 -25.66 2.56
N VAL A 171 -9.37 -24.73 1.63
CA VAL A 171 -9.04 -23.31 1.78
C VAL A 171 -10.31 -22.48 1.75
N TRP A 172 -10.27 -21.29 2.36
CA TRP A 172 -11.41 -20.38 2.31
C TRP A 172 -11.71 -19.94 0.85
N SER A 173 -10.69 -19.73 0.01
CA SER A 173 -10.82 -19.50 -1.42
C SER A 173 -9.63 -20.08 -2.18
N LYS A 174 -9.87 -20.67 -3.36
CA LYS A 174 -8.80 -21.18 -4.24
C LYS A 174 -8.29 -20.12 -5.22
N ASN A 175 -9.16 -19.16 -5.56
CA ASN A 175 -8.97 -18.25 -6.69
C ASN A 175 -9.16 -16.77 -6.31
N ALA A 176 -9.29 -16.42 -5.04
CA ALA A 176 -9.48 -15.02 -4.63
C ALA A 176 -8.67 -14.68 -3.38
N ASN A 177 -8.08 -13.49 -3.37
CA ASN A 177 -7.38 -12.93 -2.21
C ASN A 177 -8.01 -11.59 -1.81
N TRP A 178 -7.96 -11.31 -0.52
CA TRP A 178 -8.23 -9.98 0.02
C TRP A 178 -7.24 -8.97 -0.54
N ILE A 179 -7.75 -7.85 -1.05
CA ILE A 179 -6.99 -6.85 -1.80
C ILE A 179 -7.06 -5.46 -1.19
N GLY A 180 -7.87 -5.27 -0.15
CA GLY A 180 -8.08 -3.97 0.46
C GLY A 180 -9.44 -3.85 1.10
N TYR A 181 -9.82 -2.62 1.41
CA TYR A 181 -11.08 -2.33 2.07
C TYR A 181 -11.62 -0.93 1.73
N VAL A 182 -12.92 -0.75 1.92
CA VAL A 182 -13.59 0.54 1.95
C VAL A 182 -14.00 0.82 3.39
N ALA A 183 -13.63 1.98 3.91
CA ALA A 183 -13.98 2.46 5.22
C ALA A 183 -14.63 3.85 5.13
N VAL A 184 -15.38 4.21 6.16
CA VAL A 184 -16.00 5.53 6.28
C VAL A 184 -15.76 6.07 7.68
N SER A 185 -15.45 7.36 7.77
CA SER A 185 -15.27 8.04 9.06
C SER A 185 -16.55 8.04 9.88
N ASP A 186 -16.43 7.90 11.20
CA ASP A 186 -17.53 8.09 12.14
C ASP A 186 -17.89 9.57 12.32
N ASP A 187 -18.94 9.86 13.10
CA ASP A 187 -19.48 11.22 13.24
C ASP A 187 -18.51 12.16 13.94
N GLU A 188 -17.72 11.66 14.90
CA GLU A 188 -16.73 12.46 15.62
C GLU A 188 -15.57 12.83 14.69
N THR A 189 -15.06 11.85 13.97
CA THR A 189 -14.00 12.02 12.99
C THR A 189 -14.45 12.91 11.85
N SER A 190 -15.68 12.75 11.35
CA SER A 190 -16.21 13.59 10.27
C SER A 190 -16.29 15.06 10.67
N LYS A 191 -16.65 15.34 11.93
CA LYS A 191 -16.61 16.71 12.48
C LYS A 191 -15.19 17.27 12.53
N ARG A 192 -14.22 16.49 13.03
CA ARG A 192 -12.79 16.88 13.08
C ARG A 192 -12.21 17.12 11.69
N LEU A 193 -12.63 16.31 10.72
CA LEU A 193 -12.20 16.37 9.33
C LEU A 193 -12.92 17.46 8.53
N GLY A 194 -14.05 17.97 9.00
CA GLY A 194 -14.91 18.92 8.29
C GLY A 194 -15.72 18.31 7.14
N ARG A 195 -15.66 16.98 6.96
CA ARG A 195 -16.40 16.21 5.96
C ARG A 195 -16.46 14.72 6.33
N ARG A 196 -17.46 14.02 5.81
CA ARG A 196 -17.51 12.55 5.82
C ARG A 196 -16.57 12.00 4.77
N ASP A 197 -15.47 11.43 5.23
CA ASP A 197 -14.46 10.84 4.36
C ASP A 197 -14.76 9.35 4.12
N ILE A 198 -14.91 8.98 2.85
CA ILE A 198 -14.96 7.60 2.35
C ILE A 198 -13.53 7.24 1.91
N THR A 199 -12.89 6.31 2.61
CA THR A 199 -11.52 5.89 2.30
C THR A 199 -11.49 4.50 1.67
N ILE A 200 -10.78 4.37 0.56
CA ILE A 200 -10.53 3.10 -0.11
C ILE A 200 -9.03 2.81 -0.02
N ALA A 201 -8.66 1.80 0.77
CA ALA A 201 -7.29 1.39 0.96
C ALA A 201 -7.01 0.11 0.17
N TRP A 202 -5.98 0.15 -0.67
CA TRP A 202 -5.55 -0.97 -1.51
C TRP A 202 -4.25 -1.58 -1.01
N ARG A 203 -4.24 -2.91 -0.89
CA ARG A 203 -3.05 -3.69 -0.51
C ARG A 203 -2.07 -3.77 -1.68
N GLY A 204 -0.81 -3.46 -1.42
CA GLY A 204 0.28 -3.77 -2.35
C GLY A 204 0.75 -5.24 -2.30
N THR A 205 1.94 -5.51 -2.84
CA THR A 205 2.59 -6.82 -2.79
C THR A 205 3.61 -6.88 -1.64
N VAL A 206 3.90 -8.08 -1.13
CA VAL A 206 4.97 -8.31 -0.13
C VAL A 206 6.26 -8.87 -0.74
N THR A 207 6.18 -9.56 -1.88
CA THR A 207 7.35 -10.11 -2.60
C THR A 207 7.78 -9.11 -3.67
N ARG A 208 8.77 -8.25 -3.33
CA ARG A 208 8.82 -6.84 -3.78
C ARG A 208 9.43 -6.54 -5.16
N LEU A 209 10.09 -7.46 -5.87
CA LEU A 209 10.71 -7.13 -7.17
C LEU A 209 10.30 -8.03 -8.34
N GLU A 210 10.04 -9.31 -8.12
CA GLU A 210 9.63 -10.24 -9.18
C GLU A 210 8.27 -9.84 -9.79
N TRP A 211 7.36 -9.29 -8.98
CA TRP A 211 6.05 -8.85 -9.48
C TRP A 211 6.16 -7.70 -10.47
N ILE A 212 7.19 -6.85 -10.35
CA ILE A 212 7.42 -5.73 -11.27
C ILE A 212 7.71 -6.31 -12.65
N VAL A 213 8.53 -7.36 -12.74
CA VAL A 213 8.80 -8.07 -13.99
C VAL A 213 7.54 -8.78 -14.51
N ASP A 214 6.72 -9.36 -13.63
CA ASP A 214 5.47 -10.04 -14.00
C ASP A 214 4.37 -9.07 -14.51
N LEU A 215 4.43 -7.78 -14.14
CA LEU A 215 3.48 -6.72 -14.52
C LEU A 215 4.05 -5.70 -15.52
N MET A 216 5.20 -5.98 -16.12
CA MET A 216 5.82 -5.09 -17.10
C MET A 216 5.69 -5.67 -18.49
N ASP A 217 4.95 -4.96 -19.35
CA ASP A 217 5.44 -4.50 -20.67
C ASP A 217 4.31 -4.18 -21.66
N ILE A 218 3.03 -4.34 -21.29
CA ILE A 218 1.92 -4.14 -22.23
C ILE A 218 0.94 -3.10 -21.70
N LEU A 219 0.93 -1.94 -22.34
CA LEU A 219 -0.17 -0.99 -22.24
C LEU A 219 -1.37 -1.51 -23.04
N LYS A 220 -2.57 -1.36 -22.49
CA LYS A 220 -3.81 -1.58 -23.23
C LYS A 220 -4.82 -0.45 -23.02
N PRO A 221 -5.73 -0.21 -23.98
CA PRO A 221 -6.76 0.80 -23.83
C PRO A 221 -7.60 0.55 -22.57
N VAL A 222 -7.86 1.59 -21.78
CA VAL A 222 -8.67 1.51 -20.55
C VAL A 222 -10.06 0.89 -20.82
N SER A 223 -10.62 1.23 -21.99
CA SER A 223 -11.92 0.74 -22.44
C SER A 223 -11.97 -0.76 -22.76
N ALA A 224 -10.82 -1.42 -22.92
CA ALA A 224 -10.77 -2.86 -23.20
C ALA A 224 -11.36 -3.71 -22.06
N ASP A 225 -11.27 -3.23 -20.81
CA ASP A 225 -11.69 -3.97 -19.61
C ASP A 225 -12.91 -3.37 -18.93
N LYS A 226 -13.82 -2.82 -19.75
CA LYS A 226 -15.14 -2.35 -19.31
C LYS A 226 -15.12 -1.13 -18.39
N ILE A 227 -13.97 -0.49 -18.19
CA ILE A 227 -13.91 0.87 -17.62
C ILE A 227 -14.31 1.83 -18.74
N PRO A 228 -15.39 2.62 -18.60
CA PRO A 228 -15.74 3.63 -19.58
C PRO A 228 -14.52 4.53 -19.84
N CYS A 229 -14.23 4.86 -21.08
CA CYS A 229 -13.26 5.90 -21.39
C CYS A 229 -13.51 6.42 -22.81
N HIS A 230 -13.81 7.71 -22.92
CA HIS A 230 -14.06 8.32 -24.23
C HIS A 230 -12.78 8.49 -25.07
N ASP A 231 -11.62 8.60 -24.40
CA ASP A 231 -10.32 8.65 -25.07
C ASP A 231 -9.79 7.23 -25.32
N ARG A 232 -9.90 6.77 -26.58
CA ARG A 232 -9.40 5.44 -27.00
C ARG A 232 -7.88 5.31 -26.93
N MET A 233 -7.16 6.43 -26.79
CA MET A 233 -5.71 6.45 -26.69
C MET A 233 -5.23 6.47 -25.22
N ALA A 234 -6.13 6.62 -24.25
CA ALA A 234 -5.82 6.43 -22.85
C ALA A 234 -5.55 4.95 -22.59
N MET A 235 -4.30 4.63 -22.22
CA MET A 235 -3.85 3.28 -21.97
C MET A 235 -3.30 3.13 -20.57
N VAL A 236 -3.51 1.95 -19.98
CA VAL A 236 -3.03 1.56 -18.65
C VAL A 236 -2.26 0.25 -18.72
N GLU A 237 -1.41 0.01 -17.72
CA GLU A 237 -0.72 -1.27 -17.55
C GLU A 237 -1.75 -2.40 -17.47
N THR A 238 -1.53 -3.44 -18.27
CA THR A 238 -2.48 -4.54 -18.46
C THR A 238 -2.77 -5.29 -17.17
N GLY A 239 -1.74 -5.65 -16.41
CA GLY A 239 -1.93 -6.44 -15.21
C GLY A 239 -2.58 -5.69 -14.05
N PHE A 240 -2.39 -4.38 -13.93
CA PHE A 240 -3.12 -3.55 -12.96
C PHE A 240 -4.62 -3.54 -13.24
N VAL A 241 -5.02 -3.29 -14.50
CA VAL A 241 -6.44 -3.25 -14.85
C VAL A 241 -7.06 -4.64 -14.90
N ASP A 242 -6.31 -5.68 -15.31
CA ASP A 242 -6.76 -7.06 -15.19
C ASP A 242 -7.06 -7.40 -13.74
N LEU A 243 -6.18 -7.00 -12.81
CA LEU A 243 -6.35 -7.29 -11.40
C LEU A 243 -7.58 -6.58 -10.82
N TYR A 244 -7.82 -5.35 -11.27
CA TYR A 244 -8.95 -4.54 -10.85
C TYR A 244 -10.30 -5.06 -11.40
N THR A 245 -10.31 -5.53 -12.65
CA THR A 245 -11.55 -5.87 -13.40
C THR A 245 -11.80 -7.37 -13.52
N GLY A 246 -10.80 -8.20 -13.24
CA GLY A 246 -10.87 -9.66 -13.30
C GLY A 246 -11.90 -10.22 -12.32
N LYS A 247 -12.66 -11.20 -12.80
CA LYS A 247 -13.63 -11.95 -12.00
C LYS A 247 -13.66 -13.42 -12.43
N ASP A 248 -14.13 -14.27 -11.54
CA ASP A 248 -14.33 -15.71 -11.76
C ASP A 248 -15.73 -16.07 -11.23
N GLU A 249 -16.69 -16.20 -12.13
CA GLU A 249 -18.09 -16.46 -11.78
C GLU A 249 -18.30 -17.85 -11.16
N SER A 250 -17.36 -18.76 -11.36
CA SER A 250 -17.36 -20.08 -10.70
C SER A 250 -16.90 -20.00 -9.24
N CYS A 251 -16.24 -18.91 -8.86
CA CYS A 251 -15.77 -18.66 -7.50
C CYS A 251 -16.79 -17.81 -6.75
N ARG A 252 -17.29 -18.30 -5.61
CA ARG A 252 -18.21 -17.57 -4.71
C ARG A 252 -17.72 -16.15 -4.39
N TYR A 253 -16.43 -16.02 -4.06
CA TYR A 253 -15.78 -14.76 -3.74
C TYR A 253 -15.41 -13.94 -4.97
N GLY A 254 -15.29 -14.61 -6.13
CA GLY A 254 -14.90 -14.02 -7.40
C GLY A 254 -16.06 -13.63 -8.32
N LYS A 255 -17.32 -13.79 -7.88
CA LYS A 255 -18.50 -13.47 -8.68
C LYS A 255 -18.51 -12.02 -9.19
N PHE A 256 -17.97 -11.10 -8.40
CA PHE A 256 -17.79 -9.70 -8.76
C PHE A 256 -16.31 -9.35 -8.65
N SER A 257 -15.83 -8.60 -9.65
CA SER A 257 -14.50 -8.00 -9.68
C SER A 257 -14.28 -7.00 -8.55
N ALA A 258 -13.02 -6.67 -8.26
CA ALA A 258 -12.69 -5.63 -7.28
C ALA A 258 -13.29 -4.27 -7.68
N ARG A 259 -13.30 -3.96 -8.98
CA ARG A 259 -13.99 -2.84 -9.59
C ARG A 259 -15.46 -2.78 -9.21
N GLU A 260 -16.23 -3.82 -9.53
CA GLU A 260 -17.67 -3.86 -9.24
C GLU A 260 -17.93 -3.73 -7.72
N GLN A 261 -17.04 -4.29 -6.89
CA GLN A 261 -17.16 -4.17 -5.44
C GLN A 261 -16.96 -2.73 -4.95
N VAL A 262 -15.99 -1.99 -5.51
CA VAL A 262 -15.74 -0.58 -5.18
C VAL A 262 -16.87 0.31 -5.67
N LEU A 263 -17.25 0.20 -6.95
CA LEU A 263 -18.27 1.06 -7.56
C LEU A 263 -19.62 0.93 -6.85
N HIS A 264 -20.02 -0.29 -6.49
CA HIS A 264 -21.21 -0.50 -5.67
C HIS A 264 -21.10 0.19 -4.31
N GLU A 265 -19.98 0.01 -3.62
CA GLU A 265 -19.87 0.47 -2.24
C GLU A 265 -19.75 1.99 -2.14
N VAL A 266 -19.03 2.61 -3.08
CA VAL A 266 -18.97 4.08 -3.21
C VAL A 266 -20.36 4.63 -3.44
N LYS A 267 -21.12 4.07 -4.38
CA LYS A 267 -22.50 4.49 -4.64
C LYS A 267 -23.39 4.35 -3.40
N ARG A 268 -23.34 3.20 -2.73
CA ARG A 268 -24.14 2.96 -1.52
C ARG A 268 -23.81 3.96 -0.41
N LEU A 269 -22.54 4.34 -0.27
CA LEU A 269 -22.10 5.31 0.74
C LEU A 269 -22.45 6.75 0.36
N THR A 270 -22.36 7.14 -0.91
CA THR A 270 -22.76 8.49 -1.36
C THR A 270 -24.28 8.69 -1.23
N GLU A 271 -25.08 7.65 -1.48
CA GLU A 271 -26.54 7.67 -1.28
C GLU A 271 -26.95 7.64 0.20
N ARG A 272 -26.12 7.02 1.06
CA ARG A 272 -26.38 6.96 2.51
C ARG A 272 -26.19 8.31 3.20
N TYR A 273 -25.33 9.17 2.66
CA TYR A 273 -25.00 10.47 3.25
C TYR A 273 -25.35 11.64 2.30
N PRO A 274 -26.63 11.76 1.88
CA PRO A 274 -27.05 12.68 0.81
C PRO A 274 -27.05 14.15 1.23
N ASP A 275 -26.94 14.46 2.52
CA ASP A 275 -26.94 15.83 3.05
C ASP A 275 -25.59 16.25 3.67
N GLU A 276 -24.61 15.33 3.73
CA GLU A 276 -23.29 15.62 4.30
C GLU A 276 -22.30 16.10 3.22
N GLU A 277 -21.30 16.88 3.64
CA GLU A 277 -20.13 17.15 2.82
C GLU A 277 -19.27 15.88 2.75
N LEU A 278 -18.91 15.43 1.55
CA LEU A 278 -18.22 14.16 1.33
C LEU A 278 -16.82 14.38 0.74
N SER A 279 -15.92 13.43 1.00
CA SER A 279 -14.71 13.22 0.20
C SER A 279 -14.53 11.73 -0.10
N ILE A 280 -13.96 11.41 -1.26
CA ILE A 280 -13.52 10.05 -1.60
C ILE A 280 -12.00 10.06 -1.66
N THR A 281 -11.37 9.38 -0.70
CA THR A 281 -9.92 9.29 -0.61
C THR A 281 -9.46 7.87 -0.92
N MET A 282 -8.51 7.71 -1.82
CA MET A 282 -7.87 6.42 -2.10
C MET A 282 -6.44 6.45 -1.61
N THR A 283 -5.99 5.32 -1.07
CA THR A 283 -4.61 5.16 -0.65
C THR A 283 -4.11 3.77 -0.92
N GLY A 284 -2.80 3.67 -1.10
CA GLY A 284 -2.13 2.41 -1.30
C GLY A 284 -0.63 2.60 -1.35
N HIS A 285 0.07 1.48 -1.20
CA HIS A 285 1.52 1.41 -1.35
C HIS A 285 1.89 0.43 -2.45
N SER A 286 2.95 0.72 -3.20
CA SER A 286 3.43 -0.17 -4.27
C SER A 286 2.33 -0.43 -5.31
N LEU A 287 2.03 -1.69 -5.64
CA LEU A 287 0.86 -2.07 -6.45
C LEU A 287 -0.47 -1.47 -5.95
N GLY A 288 -0.65 -1.31 -4.63
CA GLY A 288 -1.85 -0.69 -4.05
C GLY A 288 -2.05 0.74 -4.54
N SER A 289 -0.95 1.48 -4.77
CA SER A 289 -1.00 2.84 -5.33
C SER A 289 -1.49 2.86 -6.78
N ALA A 290 -1.12 1.84 -7.56
CA ALA A 290 -1.58 1.70 -8.94
C ALA A 290 -3.09 1.42 -8.96
N LEU A 291 -3.57 0.50 -8.13
CA LEU A 291 -5.00 0.20 -7.97
C LEU A 291 -5.77 1.42 -7.44
N ALA A 292 -5.21 2.17 -6.50
CA ALA A 292 -5.79 3.42 -6.00
C ALA A 292 -6.00 4.41 -7.15
N THR A 293 -5.00 4.60 -8.01
CA THR A 293 -5.06 5.52 -9.16
C THR A 293 -6.08 5.06 -10.21
N ILE A 294 -6.11 3.77 -10.56
CA ILE A 294 -7.10 3.24 -11.52
C ILE A 294 -8.52 3.34 -10.96
N SER A 295 -8.71 3.01 -9.67
CA SER A 295 -10.03 3.13 -9.03
C SER A 295 -10.51 4.59 -8.97
N ALA A 296 -9.60 5.54 -8.75
CA ALA A 296 -9.86 6.98 -8.81
C ALA A 296 -10.44 7.38 -10.16
N PHE A 297 -9.71 6.99 -11.21
CA PHE A 297 -10.06 7.26 -12.60
C PHE A 297 -11.43 6.69 -12.92
N ASP A 298 -11.69 5.42 -12.58
CA ASP A 298 -12.94 4.73 -12.89
C ASP A 298 -14.15 5.34 -12.17
N ILE A 299 -14.02 5.71 -10.88
CA ILE A 299 -15.08 6.43 -10.14
C ILE A 299 -15.37 7.78 -10.81
N ALA A 300 -14.33 8.50 -11.22
CA ALA A 300 -14.47 9.81 -11.84
C ALA A 300 -15.11 9.73 -13.24
N GLU A 301 -14.60 8.83 -14.07
CA GLU A 301 -15.03 8.61 -15.46
C GLU A 301 -16.43 7.98 -15.54
N THR A 302 -16.82 7.14 -14.57
CA THR A 302 -18.20 6.63 -14.43
C THR A 302 -19.16 7.69 -13.87
N GLY A 303 -18.65 8.78 -13.29
CA GLY A 303 -19.47 9.85 -12.72
C GLY A 303 -20.12 9.52 -11.38
N LEU A 304 -19.68 8.48 -10.67
CA LEU A 304 -20.28 8.07 -9.37
C LEU A 304 -20.07 9.08 -8.24
N HIS A 305 -19.09 9.96 -8.41
CA HIS A 305 -18.82 11.06 -7.49
C HIS A 305 -19.72 12.29 -7.73
N ILE A 306 -20.50 12.31 -8.82
CA ILE A 306 -21.45 13.39 -9.10
C ILE A 306 -22.74 13.10 -8.34
N ARG A 307 -23.15 14.04 -7.48
CA ARG A 307 -24.38 13.95 -6.69
C ARG A 307 -25.61 14.30 -7.51
N THR A 308 -26.79 13.98 -6.98
CA THR A 308 -28.09 14.31 -7.59
C THR A 308 -28.31 15.81 -7.78
N ASP A 309 -27.67 16.64 -6.96
CA ASP A 309 -27.69 18.11 -7.08
C ASP A 309 -26.64 18.68 -8.06
N GLY A 310 -25.89 17.80 -8.73
CA GLY A 310 -24.86 18.15 -9.70
C GLY A 310 -23.49 18.51 -9.10
N ARG A 311 -23.35 18.54 -7.76
CA ARG A 311 -22.04 18.78 -7.13
C ARG A 311 -21.16 17.53 -7.24
N ALA A 312 -19.89 17.74 -7.56
CA ALA A 312 -18.88 16.70 -7.56
C ALA A 312 -18.28 16.53 -6.16
N VAL A 313 -18.26 15.29 -5.66
CA VAL A 313 -17.51 14.89 -4.48
C VAL A 313 -16.01 14.86 -4.83
N PRO A 314 -15.13 15.56 -4.09
CA PRO A 314 -13.69 15.53 -4.38
C PRO A 314 -13.11 14.11 -4.28
N ILE A 315 -12.27 13.77 -5.26
CA ILE A 315 -11.56 12.50 -5.34
C ILE A 315 -10.05 12.77 -5.20
N CYS A 316 -9.43 12.19 -4.18
CA CYS A 316 -8.01 12.36 -3.89
C CYS A 316 -7.29 11.02 -3.72
N VAL A 317 -6.10 10.87 -4.32
CA VAL A 317 -5.23 9.71 -4.17
C VAL A 317 -3.97 10.11 -3.40
N PHE A 318 -3.71 9.44 -2.28
CA PHE A 318 -2.42 9.47 -1.59
C PHE A 318 -1.66 8.17 -1.89
N SER A 319 -0.69 8.28 -2.80
CA SER A 319 0.11 7.18 -3.32
C SER A 319 1.46 7.12 -2.60
N PHE A 320 1.84 5.94 -2.13
CA PHE A 320 3.11 5.69 -1.47
C PHE A 320 3.97 4.74 -2.31
N SER A 321 5.11 5.20 -2.81
CA SER A 321 6.02 4.38 -3.64
C SER A 321 5.31 3.65 -4.80
N GLY A 322 4.33 4.30 -5.43
CA GLY A 322 3.55 3.72 -6.52
C GLY A 322 4.29 3.74 -7.87
N PRO A 323 4.13 2.70 -8.71
CA PRO A 323 4.66 2.70 -10.08
C PRO A 323 3.88 3.66 -11.00
N ARG A 324 4.36 3.88 -12.22
CA ARG A 324 3.58 4.51 -13.29
C ARG A 324 2.43 3.59 -13.70
N VAL A 325 1.27 4.17 -13.99
CA VAL A 325 0.02 3.41 -14.16
C VAL A 325 -0.40 3.34 -15.62
N GLY A 326 -0.17 4.40 -16.40
CA GLY A 326 -0.62 4.49 -17.77
C GLY A 326 0.20 5.48 -18.59
N ASN A 327 -0.24 5.72 -19.81
CA ASN A 327 0.42 6.65 -20.72
C ASN A 327 0.02 8.12 -20.46
N VAL A 328 0.62 9.04 -21.23
CA VAL A 328 0.32 10.48 -21.13
C VAL A 328 -1.17 10.80 -21.34
N ARG A 329 -1.88 10.06 -22.19
CA ARG A 329 -3.32 10.24 -22.42
C ARG A 329 -4.16 9.87 -21.20
N PHE A 330 -3.79 8.78 -20.53
CA PHE A 330 -4.40 8.41 -19.25
C PHE A 330 -4.20 9.51 -18.20
N LYS A 331 -2.98 10.06 -18.10
CA LYS A 331 -2.68 11.20 -17.22
C LYS A 331 -3.56 12.41 -17.52
N GLU A 332 -3.53 12.89 -18.77
CA GLU A 332 -4.31 14.06 -19.22
C GLU A 332 -5.79 13.89 -18.92
N ARG A 333 -6.34 12.70 -19.17
CA ARG A 333 -7.74 12.39 -18.91
C ARG A 333 -8.07 12.40 -17.42
N LEU A 334 -7.22 11.79 -16.59
CA LEU A 334 -7.40 11.77 -15.14
C LEU A 334 -7.38 13.18 -14.54
N GLU A 335 -6.44 14.02 -14.98
CA GLU A 335 -6.33 15.42 -14.55
C GLU A 335 -7.56 16.24 -15.02
N TRP A 336 -8.04 16.01 -16.25
CA TRP A 336 -9.26 16.64 -16.77
C TRP A 336 -10.52 16.28 -15.97
N LEU A 337 -10.59 15.06 -15.43
CA LEU A 337 -11.68 14.63 -14.55
C LEU A 337 -11.63 15.27 -13.15
N GLY A 338 -10.59 16.05 -12.84
CA GLY A 338 -10.45 16.73 -11.55
C GLY A 338 -9.96 15.83 -10.41
N VAL A 339 -9.48 14.62 -10.71
CA VAL A 339 -8.90 13.72 -9.70
C VAL A 339 -7.53 14.26 -9.28
N LYS A 340 -7.33 14.40 -7.97
CA LYS A 340 -6.06 14.86 -7.39
C LYS A 340 -5.21 13.67 -6.95
N VAL A 341 -3.92 13.69 -7.26
CA VAL A 341 -2.98 12.61 -6.92
C VAL A 341 -1.71 13.22 -6.31
N LEU A 342 -1.39 12.85 -5.07
CA LEU A 342 -0.12 13.17 -4.42
C LEU A 342 0.69 11.89 -4.24
N ARG A 343 1.89 11.86 -4.81
CA ARG A 343 2.81 10.73 -4.80
C ARG A 343 3.95 10.99 -3.82
N VAL A 344 3.99 10.26 -2.72
CA VAL A 344 5.12 10.24 -1.80
C VAL A 344 6.07 9.14 -2.25
N VAL A 345 7.33 9.49 -2.51
CA VAL A 345 8.34 8.56 -3.03
C VAL A 345 9.64 8.69 -2.25
N ASN A 346 10.37 7.58 -2.13
CA ASN A 346 11.76 7.59 -1.70
C ASN A 346 12.66 7.71 -2.94
N GLU A 347 13.60 8.66 -2.98
CA GLU A 347 14.47 8.93 -4.14
C GLU A 347 15.27 7.68 -4.59
N HIS A 348 15.56 6.79 -3.64
CA HIS A 348 16.30 5.56 -3.87
C HIS A 348 15.43 4.34 -4.16
N ASP A 349 14.11 4.50 -4.18
CA ASP A 349 13.19 3.44 -4.58
C ASP A 349 13.16 3.30 -6.11
N VAL A 350 13.15 2.05 -6.57
CA VAL A 350 13.11 1.70 -8.00
C VAL A 350 11.68 1.51 -8.51
N VAL A 351 10.71 1.26 -7.62
CA VAL A 351 9.32 0.98 -8.01
C VAL A 351 8.67 2.17 -8.69
N PRO A 352 8.76 3.42 -8.17
CA PRO A 352 8.23 4.58 -8.87
C PRO A 352 8.88 4.81 -10.24
N LYS A 353 10.10 4.31 -10.47
CA LYS A 353 10.81 4.49 -11.75
C LYS A 353 10.32 3.52 -12.83
N SER A 354 9.38 2.63 -12.50
CA SER A 354 8.81 1.58 -13.35
C SER A 354 7.31 1.82 -13.63
N PRO A 355 6.75 1.38 -14.79
CA PRO A 355 7.47 0.88 -15.98
C PRO A 355 8.17 1.99 -16.78
N GLY A 356 9.18 1.64 -17.60
CA GLY A 356 9.82 2.58 -18.54
C GLY A 356 11.22 3.08 -18.16
N PHE A 357 12.15 2.18 -17.79
CA PHE A 357 13.55 2.53 -17.52
C PHE A 357 14.32 3.15 -18.71
N LEU A 358 13.82 3.02 -19.95
CA LEU A 358 14.54 3.42 -21.18
C LEU A 358 13.97 4.66 -21.91
N ILE A 359 12.65 4.90 -21.86
CA ILE A 359 11.98 6.06 -22.50
C ILE A 359 10.93 6.59 -21.50
N ASN A 360 11.15 7.81 -20.99
CA ASN A 360 10.33 8.41 -19.94
C ASN A 360 10.16 9.94 -20.13
N GLU A 361 9.54 10.58 -19.15
CA GLU A 361 9.21 12.02 -19.11
C GLU A 361 10.43 12.98 -19.15
N HIS A 362 11.65 12.47 -18.90
CA HIS A 362 12.87 13.26 -18.91
C HIS A 362 13.49 13.39 -20.32
N VAL A 363 12.82 12.84 -21.33
CA VAL A 363 13.22 13.01 -22.72
C VAL A 363 12.92 14.46 -23.16
N PRO A 364 13.88 15.20 -23.74
CA PRO A 364 13.68 16.59 -24.16
C PRO A 364 12.44 16.77 -25.05
N ALA A 365 11.69 17.85 -24.87
CA ALA A 365 10.42 18.10 -25.58
C ALA A 365 10.50 17.98 -27.12
N GLY A 366 11.65 18.32 -27.72
CA GLY A 366 11.89 18.15 -29.16
C GLY A 366 12.02 16.69 -29.62
N LEU A 367 12.47 15.80 -28.74
CA LEU A 367 12.55 14.35 -28.98
C LEU A 367 11.24 13.65 -28.59
N MET A 368 10.51 14.17 -27.59
CA MET A 368 9.13 13.75 -27.32
C MET A 368 8.21 13.99 -28.53
N LYS A 369 8.38 15.07 -29.29
CA LYS A 369 7.64 15.30 -30.55
C LYS A 369 7.92 14.27 -31.66
N LEU A 370 9.12 13.69 -31.69
CA LEU A 370 9.45 12.57 -32.58
C LEU A 370 8.95 11.23 -32.02
N ALA A 371 8.89 11.12 -30.69
CA ALA A 371 8.29 10.01 -29.96
C ALA A 371 6.77 10.15 -29.76
N GLU A 372 6.11 11.22 -30.23
CA GLU A 372 4.65 11.38 -30.25
C GLU A 372 3.99 10.28 -31.11
N GLY A 373 4.76 9.68 -32.03
CA GLY A 373 4.36 8.45 -32.74
C GLY A 373 4.41 7.18 -31.89
N PHE A 374 5.07 7.20 -30.73
CA PHE A 374 5.17 6.13 -29.74
C PHE A 374 4.37 6.49 -28.46
N LEU A 375 3.05 6.57 -28.59
CA LEU A 375 2.02 6.70 -27.53
C LEU A 375 2.03 5.60 -26.43
N TRP A 376 3.09 4.78 -26.41
CA TRP A 376 3.30 3.62 -25.56
C TRP A 376 4.22 3.92 -24.35
N CYS A 377 4.53 5.20 -24.08
CA CYS A 377 5.37 5.60 -22.96
C CYS A 377 4.53 5.82 -21.69
N TYR A 378 5.00 5.26 -20.57
CA TYR A 378 4.38 5.44 -19.26
C TYR A 378 4.67 6.84 -18.70
N SER A 379 3.67 7.42 -18.01
CA SER A 379 3.74 8.72 -17.38
C SER A 379 3.20 8.66 -15.93
N HIS A 380 3.84 9.41 -15.04
CA HIS A 380 3.32 9.68 -13.71
C HIS A 380 2.19 10.69 -13.76
N VAL A 381 1.22 10.45 -12.88
CA VAL A 381 0.08 11.34 -12.65
C VAL A 381 0.29 12.09 -11.34
N GLY A 382 -0.11 13.37 -11.32
CA GLY A 382 -0.15 14.18 -10.12
C GLY A 382 1.19 14.70 -9.61
N VAL A 383 1.16 15.23 -8.39
CA VAL A 383 2.26 15.96 -7.74
C VAL A 383 3.18 15.01 -6.99
N GLU A 384 4.48 15.25 -7.05
CA GLU A 384 5.49 14.44 -6.36
C GLU A 384 6.01 15.11 -5.09
N LEU A 385 6.03 14.36 -3.99
CA LEU A 385 6.80 14.64 -2.79
C LEU A 385 7.94 13.60 -2.70
N ALA A 386 9.12 13.98 -3.16
CA ALA A 386 10.32 13.17 -3.06
C ALA A 386 10.97 13.32 -1.67
N LEU A 387 11.24 12.19 -1.04
CA LEU A 387 11.92 12.07 0.24
C LEU A 387 13.21 11.28 0.03
N ASP A 388 14.27 11.67 0.72
CA ASP A 388 15.53 10.93 0.69
C ASP A 388 15.78 10.31 2.06
N HIS A 389 15.81 8.97 2.08
CA HIS A 389 16.02 8.20 3.30
C HIS A 389 17.40 8.40 3.93
N LYS A 390 18.40 8.82 3.15
CA LYS A 390 19.75 9.11 3.63
C LYS A 390 19.81 10.36 4.52
N ASN A 391 18.76 11.19 4.51
CA ASN A 391 18.66 12.33 5.43
C ASN A 391 18.27 11.94 6.85
N SER A 392 17.74 10.73 7.06
CA SER A 392 17.33 10.27 8.39
C SER A 392 18.53 9.69 9.16
N PRO A 393 18.88 10.22 10.34
CA PRO A 393 19.94 9.66 11.18
C PRO A 393 19.54 8.35 11.87
N PHE A 394 18.29 7.90 11.67
CA PHE A 394 17.77 6.67 12.26
C PHE A 394 17.96 5.45 11.35
N LEU A 395 18.17 5.67 10.05
CA LEU A 395 18.17 4.62 9.04
C LEU A 395 19.60 4.28 8.62
N LYS A 396 19.86 2.99 8.39
CA LYS A 396 21.12 2.47 7.86
C LYS A 396 21.41 3.08 6.49
N ASP A 397 22.66 3.43 6.22
CA ASP A 397 23.12 3.71 4.85
C ASP A 397 23.29 2.38 4.08
N THR A 398 22.18 1.89 3.53
CA THR A 398 22.10 0.63 2.77
C THR A 398 21.57 0.87 1.36
N ASN A 399 22.02 0.05 0.42
CA ASN A 399 21.48 -0.01 -0.95
C ASN A 399 20.40 -1.10 -1.10
N ASP A 400 19.86 -1.62 0.01
CA ASP A 400 18.79 -2.60 -0.02
C ASP A 400 17.48 -1.98 -0.56
N LEU A 401 17.10 -2.42 -1.76
CA LEU A 401 15.88 -1.97 -2.44
C LEU A 401 14.60 -2.31 -1.67
N VAL A 402 14.60 -3.38 -0.86
CA VAL A 402 13.46 -3.73 0.01
C VAL A 402 13.28 -2.68 1.10
N CYS A 403 14.39 -2.20 1.67
CA CYS A 403 14.39 -1.12 2.66
C CYS A 403 13.97 0.21 2.02
N ALA A 404 14.53 0.55 0.86
CA ALA A 404 14.15 1.77 0.14
C ALA A 404 12.65 1.81 -0.24
N HIS A 405 12.06 0.66 -0.55
CA HIS A 405 10.64 0.48 -0.87
C HIS A 405 9.76 0.18 0.35
N ASN A 406 10.24 0.39 1.58
CA ASN A 406 9.45 0.08 2.77
C ASN A 406 8.48 1.21 3.13
N LEU A 407 7.18 0.90 3.21
CA LEU A 407 6.15 1.88 3.56
C LEU A 407 6.41 2.54 4.93
N GLU A 408 6.70 1.75 5.97
CA GLU A 408 6.95 2.31 7.31
C GLU A 408 8.18 3.23 7.35
N ALA A 409 9.21 2.93 6.54
CA ALA A 409 10.33 3.83 6.35
C ALA A 409 9.89 5.13 5.67
N LEU A 410 9.04 5.05 4.65
CA LEU A 410 8.50 6.24 3.97
C LEU A 410 7.66 7.12 4.91
N LEU A 411 6.86 6.52 5.80
CA LEU A 411 6.09 7.26 6.81
C LEU A 411 6.99 7.89 7.88
N HIS A 412 8.07 7.20 8.29
CA HIS A 412 9.11 7.78 9.13
C HIS A 412 9.77 9.00 8.47
N LEU A 413 10.04 8.92 7.16
CA LEU A 413 10.61 10.04 6.42
C LEU A 413 9.65 11.22 6.33
N LEU A 414 8.37 10.97 6.11
CA LEU A 414 7.34 12.01 6.15
C LEU A 414 7.31 12.71 7.50
N ASP A 415 7.36 11.96 8.60
CA ASP A 415 7.31 12.54 9.95
C ASP A 415 8.51 13.45 10.22
N GLY A 416 9.69 13.08 9.70
CA GLY A 416 10.92 13.84 9.89
C GLY A 416 11.19 14.96 8.87
N TYR A 417 10.41 15.03 7.79
CA TYR A 417 10.63 15.96 6.68
C TYR A 417 10.04 17.35 6.98
N HIS A 418 10.88 18.40 6.84
CA HIS A 418 10.50 19.80 7.08
C HIS A 418 10.59 20.69 5.84
N GLY A 419 11.17 20.20 4.74
CA GLY A 419 11.48 20.97 3.54
C GLY A 419 12.89 20.70 3.02
N LYS A 420 13.18 21.10 1.79
CA LYS A 420 14.48 20.85 1.15
C LYS A 420 15.61 21.57 1.88
N GLY A 421 16.71 20.87 2.09
CA GLY A 421 17.88 21.38 2.82
C GLY A 421 17.66 21.63 4.31
N ARG A 422 16.48 21.33 4.86
CA ARG A 422 16.20 21.44 6.29
C ARG A 422 16.61 20.16 7.01
N ARG A 423 16.98 20.31 8.29
CA ARG A 423 17.38 19.19 9.14
C ARG A 423 16.20 18.23 9.34
N PHE A 424 16.50 16.93 9.29
CA PHE A 424 15.57 15.87 9.66
C PHE A 424 15.28 15.88 11.17
N VAL A 425 14.02 16.04 11.55
CA VAL A 425 13.55 16.03 12.95
C VAL A 425 12.14 15.46 12.99
N LEU A 426 11.89 14.40 13.76
CA LEU A 426 10.54 13.84 13.90
C LEU A 426 9.56 14.90 14.45
N ALA A 427 8.54 15.22 13.68
CA ALA A 427 7.59 16.28 14.01
C ALA A 427 6.44 15.77 14.90
N GLY A 428 5.88 14.61 14.59
CA GLY A 428 4.80 13.96 15.32
C GLY A 428 5.28 12.97 16.39
N GLY A 429 6.58 12.68 16.42
CA GLY A 429 7.14 11.69 17.34
C GLY A 429 6.75 10.26 16.99
N ARG A 430 6.61 9.96 15.69
CA ARG A 430 6.31 8.62 15.20
C ARG A 430 7.36 7.64 15.74
N ASP A 431 6.89 6.52 16.28
CA ASP A 431 7.79 5.49 16.83
C ASP A 431 8.66 4.89 15.72
N ILE A 432 9.97 5.04 15.85
CA ILE A 432 10.96 4.55 14.89
C ILE A 432 10.89 3.02 14.76
N ALA A 433 10.46 2.30 15.80
CA ALA A 433 10.39 0.84 15.78
C ALA A 433 9.47 0.31 14.66
N LEU A 434 8.49 1.10 14.22
CA LEU A 434 7.59 0.76 13.11
C LEU A 434 8.34 0.50 11.80
N VAL A 435 9.49 1.15 11.57
CA VAL A 435 10.31 0.95 10.37
C VAL A 435 10.68 -0.53 10.20
N ASN A 436 11.07 -1.20 11.27
CA ASN A 436 11.53 -2.59 11.26
C ASN A 436 10.38 -3.63 11.25
N LYS A 437 9.12 -3.24 11.03
CA LYS A 437 8.00 -4.20 10.91
C LYS A 437 8.30 -5.32 9.91
N ALA A 438 8.84 -4.96 8.74
CA ALA A 438 9.01 -5.86 7.61
C ALA A 438 10.37 -5.73 6.90
N CYS A 439 11.35 -5.07 7.53
CA CYS A 439 12.72 -4.96 7.02
C CYS A 439 13.74 -4.81 8.16
N ASP A 440 15.01 -4.67 7.79
CA ASP A 440 16.13 -4.37 8.69
C ASP A 440 16.78 -3.04 8.29
N PHE A 441 16.12 -1.92 8.60
CA PHE A 441 16.53 -0.61 8.08
C PHE A 441 16.94 0.39 9.16
N LEU A 442 16.55 0.20 10.42
CA LEU A 442 17.00 1.05 11.53
C LEU A 442 18.44 0.73 11.91
N GLU A 443 19.23 1.74 12.26
CA GLU A 443 20.57 1.54 12.80
C GLU A 443 20.61 0.58 14.02
N ASP A 444 21.62 -0.30 14.07
CA ASP A 444 21.67 -1.41 15.03
C ASP A 444 21.72 -0.94 16.49
N HIS A 445 22.27 0.27 16.74
CA HIS A 445 22.39 0.82 18.09
C HIS A 445 21.04 1.17 18.74
N TYR A 446 19.94 1.24 17.97
CA TYR A 446 18.59 1.36 18.53
C TYR A 446 18.04 0.05 19.07
N GLN A 447 18.71 -1.09 18.84
CA GLN A 447 18.38 -2.40 19.40
C GLN A 447 16.93 -2.87 19.11
N ILE A 448 16.33 -2.41 18.01
CA ILE A 448 15.01 -2.85 17.57
C ILE A 448 15.15 -4.07 16.64
N PRO A 449 14.60 -5.23 17.00
CA PRO A 449 14.68 -6.42 16.17
C PRO A 449 14.11 -6.18 14.77
N PRO A 450 14.81 -6.57 13.70
CA PRO A 450 14.28 -6.48 12.35
C PRO A 450 13.16 -7.51 12.11
N TYR A 451 12.27 -7.22 11.16
CA TYR A 451 11.14 -8.09 10.80
C TYR A 451 10.27 -8.51 12.00
N TRP A 452 10.08 -7.63 12.99
CA TRP A 452 9.45 -8.01 14.25
C TRP A 452 7.95 -8.27 14.13
N ARG A 453 7.27 -7.75 13.09
CA ARG A 453 5.81 -7.86 12.98
C ARG A 453 5.42 -9.30 12.70
N GLN A 454 4.89 -9.96 13.73
CA GLN A 454 4.26 -11.27 13.66
C GLN A 454 3.14 -11.36 14.69
N ASP A 455 2.21 -12.29 14.49
CA ASP A 455 1.20 -12.59 15.51
C ASP A 455 1.81 -13.52 16.57
N GLU A 456 1.38 -13.36 17.82
CA GLU A 456 1.82 -14.24 18.92
C GLU A 456 1.61 -15.71 18.55
N ASN A 457 2.63 -16.55 18.74
CA ASN A 457 2.60 -17.97 18.38
C ASN A 457 2.17 -18.24 16.93
N LYS A 458 2.40 -17.30 16.01
CA LYS A 458 1.93 -17.32 14.61
C LYS A 458 0.41 -17.49 14.49
N GLY A 459 -0.36 -16.99 15.46
CA GLY A 459 -1.81 -17.08 15.50
C GLY A 459 -2.38 -18.42 16.00
N MET A 460 -1.52 -19.32 16.49
CA MET A 460 -1.96 -20.53 17.17
C MET A 460 -2.49 -20.18 18.57
N VAL A 461 -3.61 -20.78 18.95
CA VAL A 461 -4.23 -20.60 20.28
C VAL A 461 -4.39 -21.95 20.98
N ARG A 462 -4.24 -21.94 22.30
CA ARG A 462 -4.47 -23.12 23.13
C ARG A 462 -5.95 -23.20 23.51
N CYS A 463 -6.65 -24.26 23.06
CA CYS A 463 -8.05 -24.47 23.38
C CYS A 463 -8.24 -24.97 24.83
N PRO A 464 -9.46 -24.93 25.39
CA PRO A 464 -9.74 -25.40 26.76
C PRO A 464 -9.33 -26.85 27.02
N GLU A 465 -9.33 -27.70 25.99
CA GLU A 465 -8.86 -29.10 26.06
C GLU A 465 -7.33 -29.21 26.05
N GLY A 466 -6.60 -28.09 26.09
CA GLY A 466 -5.15 -28.02 26.18
C GLY A 466 -4.39 -28.21 24.86
N ARG A 467 -5.07 -28.40 23.74
CA ARG A 467 -4.47 -28.56 22.40
C ARG A 467 -4.21 -27.21 21.73
N TRP A 468 -3.23 -27.17 20.84
CA TRP A 468 -2.95 -25.99 19.99
C TRP A 468 -3.70 -26.10 18.67
N THR A 469 -4.43 -25.04 18.32
CA THR A 469 -5.24 -24.97 17.09
C THR A 469 -5.12 -23.59 16.44
N GLN A 470 -5.30 -23.50 15.12
CA GLN A 470 -5.52 -22.19 14.49
C GLN A 470 -6.88 -21.67 14.93
N ARG A 471 -6.93 -20.43 15.42
CA ARG A 471 -8.17 -19.77 15.84
C ARG A 471 -9.16 -19.76 14.67
N GLU A 472 -10.39 -20.21 14.91
CA GLU A 472 -11.46 -20.06 13.92
C GLU A 472 -11.73 -18.57 13.70
N ARG A 473 -11.71 -18.16 12.43
CA ARG A 473 -12.09 -16.80 12.01
C ARG A 473 -13.54 -16.79 11.52
N PRO A 474 -14.28 -15.68 11.72
CA PRO A 474 -15.56 -15.47 11.06
C PRO A 474 -15.41 -15.70 9.54
N LYS A 475 -16.46 -16.23 8.92
CA LYS A 475 -16.49 -16.32 7.47
C LYS A 475 -16.46 -14.91 6.90
N ILE A 476 -15.67 -14.69 5.85
CA ILE A 476 -15.74 -13.45 5.08
C ILE A 476 -17.16 -13.34 4.53
N ASP A 477 -17.77 -12.17 4.72
CA ASP A 477 -19.10 -11.86 4.25
C ASP A 477 -19.25 -12.16 2.76
N ASP A 478 -20.46 -12.60 2.38
CA ASP A 478 -20.83 -12.73 0.98
C ASP A 478 -21.00 -11.36 0.32
N HIS A 479 -21.06 -11.38 -1.00
CA HIS A 479 -21.46 -10.22 -1.78
C HIS A 479 -22.89 -9.81 -1.40
N PRO A 480 -23.15 -8.52 -1.09
CA PRO A 480 -24.49 -8.02 -0.78
C PRO A 480 -25.51 -8.34 -1.88
N GLU A 481 -26.77 -8.58 -1.49
CA GLU A 481 -27.84 -8.95 -2.43
C GLU A 481 -28.17 -7.80 -3.43
N ASP A 482 -27.98 -6.56 -2.99
CA ASP A 482 -28.20 -5.32 -3.76
C ASP A 482 -27.04 -4.97 -4.71
N MET A 483 -25.97 -5.78 -4.77
CA MET A 483 -24.86 -5.61 -5.72
C MET A 483 -25.35 -5.45 -7.16
N HIS A 484 -26.20 -6.36 -7.63
CA HIS A 484 -26.73 -6.32 -8.99
C HIS A 484 -27.64 -5.11 -9.22
N HIS A 485 -28.33 -4.62 -8.18
CA HIS A 485 -29.21 -3.46 -8.27
C HIS A 485 -28.39 -2.18 -8.51
N HIS A 486 -27.46 -1.87 -7.61
CA HIS A 486 -26.67 -0.63 -7.71
C HIS A 486 -25.81 -0.59 -8.98
N LEU A 487 -25.21 -1.73 -9.39
CA LEU A 487 -24.41 -1.77 -10.61
C LEU A 487 -25.24 -1.45 -11.86
N ARG A 488 -26.46 -1.99 -11.98
CA ARG A 488 -27.35 -1.71 -13.12
C ARG A 488 -27.74 -0.24 -13.21
N GLU A 489 -28.10 0.36 -12.09
CA GLU A 489 -28.45 1.78 -12.02
C GLU A 489 -27.26 2.69 -12.34
N SER A 490 -26.03 2.26 -12.04
CA SER A 490 -24.81 2.98 -12.42
C SER A 490 -24.44 2.82 -13.90
N GLY A 491 -25.31 2.21 -14.72
CA GLY A 491 -25.02 1.90 -16.13
C GLY A 491 -23.97 0.81 -16.32
N ILE A 492 -23.57 0.11 -15.25
CA ILE A 492 -22.62 -0.99 -15.28
C ILE A 492 -23.43 -2.27 -15.46
N THR A 493 -23.68 -2.66 -16.70
CA THR A 493 -24.28 -3.98 -16.98
C THR A 493 -23.33 -5.07 -16.47
N PRO A 494 -23.79 -5.98 -15.59
CA PRO A 494 -23.07 -7.23 -15.35
C PRO A 494 -22.96 -7.90 -16.72
N GLY A 495 -21.73 -8.10 -17.21
CA GLY A 495 -21.53 -8.82 -18.47
C GLY A 495 -22.18 -10.20 -18.33
N TYR A 496 -23.19 -10.46 -19.16
CA TYR A 496 -23.78 -11.79 -19.35
C TYR A 496 -22.86 -12.68 -20.16
#